data_AF-A0A820A9P4-F1
#
_entry.id   AF-A0A820A9P4-F1
#
_cell.length_a   1.000
_cell.length_b   1.000
_cell.length_c   1.000
_cell.angle_alpha   90.00
_cell.angle_beta   90.00
_cell.angle_gamma   90.00
#
_symmetry.space_group_name_H-M   'P 1'
#
loop_
_entity.id
_entity.type
_entity.pdbx_description
1 polymer ?
#
loop_
_entity_poly.entity_id
_entity_poly.type
_entity_poly.pdbx_seq_one_letter_code
_entity_poly.pdbx_strand_id
1 'polypeptide(L)'
;MADIYFLMIICPHVNHLHVHCKDYKHAESCVGLILSHIRSKIDNKLRLLSITMTKFANDMIEYLTKIIKENKLLNDCIIEQVKNDVYIEWT
;
A
#
# COMPACT_ATOMS: atom_id res chain seq x y z
N MET A 1 -14.21 -2.53 7.46
CA MET A 1 -14.28 -1.14 6.94
C MET A 1 -13.73 -0.13 7.93
N ALA A 2 -14.07 -0.18 9.23
CA ALA A 2 -13.59 0.79 10.23
C ALA A 2 -12.05 0.91 10.28
N ASP A 3 -11.32 -0.20 10.18
CA ASP A 3 -9.85 -0.20 10.22
C ASP A 3 -9.22 0.58 9.05
N ILE A 4 -9.83 0.52 7.86
CA ILE A 4 -9.33 1.23 6.68
C ILE A 4 -9.58 2.75 6.81
N TYR A 5 -10.72 3.15 7.37
CA TYR A 5 -10.99 4.56 7.66
C TYR A 5 -9.99 5.14 8.66
N PHE A 6 -9.60 4.36 9.68
CA PHE A 6 -8.58 4.77 10.63
C PHE A 6 -7.21 4.96 9.95
N LEU A 7 -6.82 4.04 9.07
CA LEU A 7 -5.58 4.19 8.28
C LEU A 7 -5.61 5.47 7.45
N MET A 8 -6.72 5.80 6.79
CA MET A 8 -6.85 7.04 6.01
C MET A 8 -6.70 8.32 6.84
N ILE A 9 -7.11 8.31 8.11
CA ILE A 9 -6.92 9.44 9.02
C ILE A 9 -5.43 9.59 9.38
N ILE A 10 -4.69 8.49 9.50
CA ILE A 10 -3.30 8.50 9.95
C ILE A 10 -2.32 8.72 8.80
N CYS A 11 -2.59 8.21 7.59
CA CYS A 11 -1.68 8.30 6.43
C CYS A 11 -1.09 9.70 6.22
N PRO A 12 -1.86 10.81 6.26
CA PRO A 12 -1.30 12.14 6.03
C PRO A 12 -0.29 12.59 7.09
N HIS A 13 -0.27 11.95 8.26
CA HIS A 13 0.51 12.36 9.43
C HIS A 13 1.72 11.46 9.71
N VAL A 14 1.86 10.33 9.01
CA VAL A 14 2.96 9.39 9.18
C VAL A 14 3.78 9.28 7.91
N ASN A 15 5.08 9.07 8.06
CA ASN A 15 5.98 8.86 6.92
C ASN A 15 6.02 7.39 6.47
N HIS A 16 5.77 6.48 7.42
CA HIS A 16 5.76 5.04 7.20
C HIS A 16 4.49 4.45 7.80
N LEU A 17 3.81 3.60 7.03
CA LEU A 17 2.68 2.83 7.47
C LEU A 17 2.94 1.35 7.23
N HIS A 18 2.84 0.54 8.29
CA HIS A 18 2.94 -0.91 8.21
C HIS A 18 1.54 -1.51 8.43
N VAL A 19 1.09 -2.36 7.51
CA VAL A 19 -0.23 -3.00 7.57
C VAL A 19 -0.08 -4.52 7.51
N HIS A 20 -0.68 -5.23 8.46
CA HIS A 20 -0.82 -6.68 8.38
C HIS A 20 -2.11 -7.03 7.63
N CYS A 21 -1.96 -7.73 6.51
CA CYS A 21 -3.09 -8.20 5.71
C CYS A 21 -3.28 -9.71 5.91
N LYS A 22 -4.55 -10.12 6.04
CA LYS A 22 -4.92 -11.54 6.24
C LYS A 22 -4.75 -12.36 4.96
N ASP A 23 -5.05 -11.74 3.82
CA ASP A 23 -5.01 -12.35 2.50
C ASP A 23 -4.79 -11.30 1.40
N TYR A 24 -4.64 -11.80 0.17
CA TYR A 24 -4.44 -11.02 -1.05
C TYR A 24 -5.51 -9.96 -1.30
N LYS A 25 -6.78 -10.31 -1.07
CA LYS A 25 -7.90 -9.42 -1.35
C LYS A 25 -7.93 -8.24 -0.39
N HIS A 26 -7.57 -8.50 0.88
CA HIS A 26 -7.38 -7.45 1.86
C HIS A 26 -6.20 -6.55 1.50
N ALA A 27 -5.08 -7.13 1.05
CA ALA A 27 -3.92 -6.34 0.63
C ALA A 27 -4.23 -5.44 -0.58
N GLU A 28 -4.90 -5.95 -1.61
CA GLU A 28 -5.38 -5.14 -2.75
C GLU A 28 -6.26 -3.99 -2.28
N SER A 29 -7.28 -4.30 -1.48
CA SER A 29 -8.24 -3.29 -1.02
C SER A 29 -7.54 -2.21 -0.18
N CYS A 30 -6.63 -2.61 0.70
CA CYS A 30 -5.83 -1.69 1.52
C CYS A 30 -4.91 -0.82 0.66
N VAL A 31 -4.12 -1.41 -0.24
CA VAL A 31 -3.20 -0.67 -1.12
C VAL A 31 -3.97 0.30 -2.01
N GLY A 32 -5.01 -0.19 -2.68
CA GLY A 32 -5.82 0.63 -3.58
C GLY A 32 -6.39 1.85 -2.87
N LEU A 33 -6.96 1.66 -1.67
CA LEU A 33 -7.56 2.76 -0.90
C LEU A 33 -6.52 3.73 -0.35
N ILE A 34 -5.42 3.23 0.22
CA ILE A 34 -4.35 4.08 0.78
C ILE A 34 -3.71 4.93 -0.32
N LEU A 35 -3.31 4.31 -1.43
CA LEU A 35 -2.66 5.02 -2.53
C LEU A 35 -3.59 5.98 -3.26
N SER A 36 -4.86 5.61 -3.46
CA SER A 36 -5.87 6.53 -3.99
C SER A 36 -6.06 7.74 -3.07
N HIS A 37 -6.08 7.52 -1.75
CA HIS A 37 -6.16 8.60 -0.78
C HIS A 37 -4.95 9.54 -0.85
N ILE A 38 -3.73 8.97 -0.91
CA ILE A 38 -2.49 9.73 -1.08
C ILE A 38 -2.55 10.60 -2.34
N ARG A 39 -2.89 10.01 -3.48
CA ARG A 39 -3.00 10.72 -4.75
C ARG A 39 -3.97 11.90 -4.69
N SER A 40 -5.05 11.78 -3.91
CA SER A 40 -6.05 12.85 -3.75
C SER A 40 -5.64 13.98 -2.80
N LYS A 41 -4.57 13.82 -2.01
CA LYS A 41 -4.17 14.76 -0.96
C LYS A 41 -2.81 15.39 -1.26
N ILE A 42 -2.80 16.72 -1.28
CA ILE A 42 -1.60 17.53 -1.58
C ILE A 42 -0.54 17.44 -0.45
N ASP A 43 -0.97 17.35 0.82
CA ASP A 43 -0.07 17.37 1.99
C ASP A 43 0.20 15.98 2.59
N ASN A 44 0.20 14.92 1.76
CA ASN A 44 0.42 13.58 2.30
C ASN A 44 1.90 13.33 2.62
N LYS A 45 2.19 13.04 3.89
CA LYS A 45 3.54 12.71 4.38
C LYS A 45 3.94 11.25 4.18
N LEU A 46 3.00 10.36 3.88
CA LEU A 46 3.31 8.95 3.69
C LEU A 46 4.22 8.79 2.47
N ARG A 47 5.35 8.13 2.66
CA ARG A 47 6.33 7.79 1.62
C ARG A 47 6.60 6.31 1.51
N LEU A 48 6.33 5.55 2.58
CA LEU A 48 6.53 4.11 2.62
C LEU A 48 5.29 3.38 3.15
N LEU A 49 4.77 2.44 2.37
CA LEU A 49 3.74 1.49 2.78
C LEU A 49 4.33 0.08 2.82
N SER A 50 4.38 -0.52 4.00
CA SER A 50 4.79 -1.92 4.20
C SER A 50 3.58 -2.81 4.44
N ILE A 51 3.57 -3.98 3.82
CA ILE A 51 2.47 -4.94 3.92
C ILE A 51 3.03 -6.30 4.25
N THR A 52 2.55 -6.86 5.36
CA THR A 52 2.94 -8.19 5.82
C THR A 52 1.76 -9.13 5.70
N MET A 53 2.00 -10.35 5.20
CA MET A 53 0.98 -11.40 5.13
C MET A 53 1.51 -12.74 5.60
N THR A 54 0.63 -13.54 6.19
CA THR A 54 0.96 -14.88 6.73
C THR A 54 1.22 -15.93 5.65
N LYS A 55 0.70 -15.75 4.44
CA LYS A 55 0.94 -16.63 3.28
C LYS A 55 1.33 -15.78 2.09
N PHE A 56 2.63 -15.62 1.89
CA PHE A 56 3.18 -14.94 0.73
C PHE A 56 3.35 -15.93 -0.43
N ALA A 57 2.64 -15.67 -1.52
CA ALA A 57 2.88 -16.20 -2.85
C ALA A 57 3.69 -15.16 -3.65
N ASN A 58 4.61 -15.68 -4.46
CA ASN A 58 5.59 -14.91 -5.24
C ASN A 58 4.95 -13.89 -6.21
N ASP A 59 3.67 -14.07 -6.56
CA ASP A 59 2.99 -13.27 -7.58
C ASP A 59 2.46 -11.92 -7.03
N MET A 60 2.69 -11.62 -5.74
CA MET A 60 2.15 -10.42 -5.10
C MET A 60 2.74 -9.12 -5.62
N ILE A 61 4.06 -9.09 -5.90
CA ILE A 61 4.70 -7.89 -6.46
C ILE A 61 4.07 -7.57 -7.81
N GLU A 62 3.93 -8.57 -8.68
CA GLU A 62 3.33 -8.40 -10.01
C GLU A 62 1.89 -7.89 -9.89
N TYR A 63 1.11 -8.48 -9.00
CA TYR A 63 -0.26 -8.08 -8.73
C TYR A 63 -0.38 -6.64 -8.22
N LEU A 64 0.42 -6.25 -7.22
CA LEU A 64 0.41 -4.89 -6.67
C LEU A 64 0.91 -3.87 -7.70
N THR A 65 1.95 -4.23 -8.45
CA THR A 65 2.45 -3.42 -9.57
C THR A 65 1.35 -3.18 -10.59
N LYS A 66 0.60 -4.22 -10.94
CA LYS A 66 -0.53 -4.15 -11.86
C LYS A 66 -1.60 -3.19 -11.34
N ILE A 67 -2.04 -3.35 -10.10
CA ILE A 67 -3.05 -2.47 -9.48
C ILE A 67 -2.59 -1.01 -9.50
N ILE A 68 -1.35 -0.74 -9.12
CA ILE A 68 -0.82 0.63 -9.03
C ILE A 68 -0.74 1.27 -10.42
N LYS A 69 -0.21 0.54 -11.41
CA LYS A 69 -0.06 1.05 -12.78
C LYS A 69 -1.39 1.18 -13.50
N GLU A 70 -2.24 0.15 -13.49
CA GLU A 70 -3.53 0.15 -14.19
C GLU A 70 -4.48 1.20 -13.65
N ASN A 71 -4.53 1.38 -12.33
CA ASN A 71 -5.38 2.40 -11.70
C ASN A 71 -4.70 3.78 -11.60
N LYS A 72 -3.47 3.91 -12.11
CA LYS A 72 -2.65 5.14 -12.05
C LYS A 72 -2.60 5.72 -10.63
N LEU A 73 -2.38 4.87 -9.63
CA LEU A 73 -2.43 5.27 -8.22
C LEU A 73 -1.20 6.10 -7.85
N LEU A 74 -0.04 5.75 -8.39
CA LEU A 74 1.22 6.48 -8.25
C LEU A 74 1.99 6.42 -9.57
N ASN A 75 2.65 7.51 -9.95
CA ASN A 75 3.46 7.56 -11.17
C ASN A 75 4.88 7.02 -10.93
N ASP A 76 5.47 7.33 -9.77
CA ASP A 76 6.83 6.94 -9.41
C ASP A 76 6.82 6.20 -8.07
N CYS A 77 6.85 4.86 -8.12
CA CYS A 77 6.97 4.03 -6.94
C CYS A 77 7.93 2.85 -7.14
N ILE A 78 8.62 2.47 -6.08
CA ILE A 78 9.45 1.29 -5.98
C ILE A 78 8.69 0.25 -5.17
N ILE A 79 8.65 -0.99 -5.65
CA ILE A 79 7.99 -2.11 -4.96
C ILE A 79 9.03 -3.20 -4.75
N GLU A 80 9.30 -3.53 -3.49
CA GLU A 80 10.28 -4.54 -3.10
C GLU A 80 9.64 -5.58 -2.19
N GLN A 81 10.08 -6.83 -2.31
CA GLN A 81 9.69 -7.90 -1.39
C GLN A 81 10.90 -8.35 -0.58
N VAL A 82 10.74 -8.37 0.74
CA VAL A 82 11.72 -8.93 1.67
C VAL A 82 11.02 -9.93 2.56
N LYS A 83 11.32 -11.22 2.38
CA LYS A 83 10.66 -12.33 3.08
C LYS A 83 9.13 -12.30 2.86
N ASN A 84 8.37 -12.06 3.92
CA ASN A 84 6.90 -12.03 3.95
C ASN A 84 6.35 -10.60 3.99
N ASP A 85 7.17 -9.62 3.62
CA ASP A 85 6.82 -8.21 3.62
C ASP A 85 7.00 -7.64 2.22
N VAL A 86 6.06 -6.83 1.78
CA VAL A 86 6.19 -5.98 0.59
C VAL A 86 6.26 -4.53 1.00
N TYR A 87 7.21 -3.81 0.42
CA TYR A 87 7.47 -2.41 0.63
C TYR A 87 7.10 -1.66 -0.65
N ILE A 88 6.29 -0.63 -0.52
CA ILE A 88 5.92 0.29 -1.60
C ILE A 88 6.40 1.67 -1.18
N GLU A 89 7.40 2.18 -1.88
CA GLU A 89 8.00 3.49 -1.62
C GLU A 89 7.74 4.45 -2.79
N TRP A 90 7.51 5.73 -2.52
CA TRP A 90 7.36 6.77 -3.54
C TRP A 90 7.92 8.11 -3.05
N THR A 91 8.14 9.03 -3.99
CA THR A 91 8.77 10.35 -3.74
C THR A 91 7.76 11.47 -3.63
#